data_AF-A0A552WT45-F1
#
_entry.id   AF-A0A552WT45-F1
#
_cell.length_a   1.000
_cell.length_b   1.000
_cell.length_c   1.000
_cell.angle_alpha   90.00
_cell.angle_beta   90.00
_cell.angle_gamma   90.00
#
_symmetry.space_group_name_H-M   'P 1'
#
loop_
_entity.id
_entity.type
_entity.pdbx_description
1 polymer ?
#
loop_
_entity_poly.entity_id
_entity_poly.type
_entity_poly.pdbx_seq_one_letter_code
_entity_poly.pdbx_strand_id
1 'polypeptide(L)'
;MQADGLVTAYLDDLGRMLRPVEPTLRAEVLGGVREHIEAVLGARPWDADEVEKVLLELGAPEEVASAALEDGRRDRVDAGWPEVAWSADGPRSAQPRAPRADHVTPPALARAWVPPTVGLLLLVTAGLYVLVLGAIVSFSAVTSSVEVAADVSGGGFAGPTAQDLEEVANPLMPVSYDLAWSVLVPLPLVAAPWLVAMILLTGSPLWSVRQKWVGAAVVPGLVLANGVAIAVAMFVPSGAGRAALLVGLVIAAAVTAVVVVVRIWRDGARRIRARELAR
;
A
#
# COMPACT_ATOMS: atom_id res chain seq x y z
N MET A 1 -42.98 -7.40 6.76
CA MET A 1 -41.78 -8.26 6.83
C MET A 1 -40.61 -7.32 7.11
N GLN A 2 -39.72 -7.59 8.07
CA GLN A 2 -38.60 -6.68 8.34
C GLN A 2 -37.63 -6.70 7.15
N ALA A 3 -37.07 -5.54 6.78
CA ALA A 3 -36.16 -5.38 5.64
C ALA A 3 -34.97 -6.36 5.67
N ASP A 4 -34.41 -6.59 6.86
CA ASP A 4 -33.36 -7.58 7.11
C ASP A 4 -33.79 -9.03 6.76
N GLY A 5 -35.08 -9.35 6.92
CA GLY A 5 -35.65 -10.66 6.59
C GLY A 5 -35.71 -10.92 5.09
N LEU A 6 -35.97 -9.89 4.26
CA LEU A 6 -36.00 -10.01 2.80
C LEU A 6 -34.61 -10.32 2.25
N VAL A 7 -33.59 -9.56 2.67
CA VAL A 7 -32.19 -9.81 2.27
C VAL A 7 -31.73 -11.20 2.71
N THR A 8 -32.08 -11.62 3.93
CA THR A 8 -31.70 -12.95 4.44
C THR A 8 -32.34 -14.06 3.62
N ALA A 9 -33.62 -13.95 3.27
CA ALA A 9 -34.32 -14.92 2.43
C ALA A 9 -33.68 -15.01 1.03
N TYR A 10 -33.42 -13.85 0.40
CA TYR A 10 -32.78 -13.80 -0.91
C TYR A 10 -31.39 -14.48 -0.91
N LEU A 11 -30.55 -14.18 0.09
CA LEU A 11 -29.22 -14.79 0.21
C LEU A 11 -29.26 -16.29 0.53
N ASP A 12 -30.27 -16.75 1.27
CA ASP A 12 -30.47 -18.18 1.56
C ASP A 12 -30.87 -18.95 0.30
N ASP A 13 -31.79 -18.39 -0.50
CA ASP A 13 -32.20 -18.98 -1.79
C ASP A 13 -31.05 -19.00 -2.80
N LEU A 14 -30.33 -17.88 -2.93
CA LEU A 14 -29.10 -17.83 -3.72
C LEU A 14 -28.06 -18.86 -3.23
N GLY A 15 -27.90 -19.01 -1.92
CA GLY A 15 -27.01 -20.00 -1.31
C GLY A 15 -27.40 -21.45 -1.62
N ARG A 16 -28.71 -21.74 -1.68
CA ARG A 16 -29.22 -23.07 -2.10
C ARG A 16 -28.92 -23.35 -3.57
N MET A 17 -29.11 -22.37 -4.45
CA MET A 17 -28.85 -22.52 -5.90
C MET A 17 -27.35 -22.67 -6.20
N LEU A 18 -26.50 -21.98 -5.45
CA LEU A 18 -25.05 -22.09 -5.53
C LEU A 18 -24.49 -23.33 -4.80
N ARG A 19 -25.33 -24.24 -4.28
CA ARG A 19 -24.87 -25.46 -3.60
C ARG A 19 -23.91 -26.33 -4.44
N PRO A 20 -24.10 -26.49 -5.77
CA PRO A 20 -23.17 -27.24 -6.63
C PRO A 20 -21.82 -26.55 -6.85
N VAL A 21 -21.71 -25.25 -6.54
CA VAL A 21 -20.50 -24.45 -6.74
C VAL A 21 -19.49 -24.75 -5.64
N GLU A 22 -18.21 -24.57 -5.96
CA GLU A 22 -17.12 -24.65 -4.99
C GLU A 22 -17.40 -23.74 -3.78
N PRO A 23 -17.17 -24.22 -2.53
CA PRO A 23 -17.50 -23.46 -1.32
C PRO A 23 -16.88 -22.05 -1.27
N THR A 24 -15.66 -21.90 -1.80
CA THR A 24 -14.92 -20.64 -1.84
C THR A 24 -15.63 -19.62 -2.73
N LEU A 25 -15.94 -19.99 -3.98
CA LEU A 25 -16.63 -19.13 -4.93
C LEU A 25 -18.05 -18.80 -4.45
N ARG A 26 -18.75 -19.77 -3.85
CA ARG A 26 -20.06 -19.51 -3.23
C ARG A 26 -19.98 -18.44 -2.13
N ALA A 27 -18.97 -18.50 -1.26
CA ALA A 27 -18.78 -17.50 -0.21
C ALA A 27 -18.45 -16.12 -0.79
N GLU A 28 -17.66 -16.07 -1.87
CA GLU A 28 -17.32 -14.84 -2.59
C GLU A 28 -18.55 -14.19 -3.22
N VAL A 29 -19.39 -14.96 -3.93
CA VAL A 29 -20.62 -14.45 -4.55
C VAL A 29 -21.60 -13.94 -3.49
N LEU A 30 -21.86 -14.73 -2.43
CA LEU A 30 -22.76 -14.31 -1.35
C LEU A 30 -22.23 -13.08 -0.60
N GLY A 31 -20.91 -12.99 -0.43
CA GLY A 31 -20.25 -11.83 0.17
C GLY A 31 -20.37 -10.59 -0.72
N GLY A 32 -20.11 -10.72 -2.02
CA GLY A 32 -20.19 -9.62 -2.99
C GLY A 32 -21.59 -9.06 -3.15
N VAL A 33 -22.62 -9.92 -3.20
CA VAL A 33 -24.03 -9.48 -3.25
C VAL A 33 -24.39 -8.74 -1.95
N ARG A 34 -23.97 -9.24 -0.79
CA ARG A 34 -24.18 -8.55 0.49
C ARG A 34 -23.49 -7.18 0.51
N GLU A 35 -22.23 -7.12 0.10
CA GLU A 35 -21.46 -5.86 0.04
C GLU A 35 -22.12 -4.85 -0.92
N HIS A 36 -22.65 -5.31 -2.05
CA HIS A 36 -23.38 -4.45 -2.98
C HIS A 36 -24.66 -3.87 -2.35
N ILE A 37 -25.47 -4.70 -1.69
CA ILE A 37 -26.69 -4.26 -0.98
C ILE A 37 -26.34 -3.24 0.12
N GLU A 38 -25.31 -3.53 0.92
CA GLU A 38 -24.84 -2.63 1.99
C GLU A 38 -24.29 -1.31 1.42
N ALA A 39 -23.64 -1.33 0.26
CA ALA A 39 -23.11 -0.13 -0.38
C ALA A 39 -24.22 0.78 -0.92
N VAL A 40 -25.30 0.22 -1.47
CA VAL A 40 -26.42 0.99 -2.04
C VAL A 40 -27.33 1.53 -0.94
N LEU A 41 -27.66 0.72 0.06
CA LEU A 41 -28.59 1.10 1.14
C LEU A 41 -27.93 1.85 2.30
N GLY A 42 -26.60 1.74 2.44
CA GLY A 42 -25.85 2.40 3.52
C GLY A 42 -26.07 1.76 4.89
N ALA A 43 -25.90 2.57 5.95
CA ALA A 43 -25.98 2.10 7.33
C ALA A 43 -27.44 1.83 7.74
N ARG A 44 -27.64 0.74 8.48
CA ARG A 44 -28.95 0.34 9.03
C ARG A 44 -29.54 1.38 9.99
N PRO A 45 -30.88 1.40 10.19
CA PRO A 45 -31.89 0.49 9.65
C PRO A 45 -32.27 0.80 8.20
N TRP A 46 -32.58 -0.25 7.42
CA TRP A 46 -33.03 -0.10 6.04
C TRP A 46 -34.55 -0.03 5.94
N ASP A 47 -35.02 0.75 4.99
CA ASP A 47 -36.42 0.77 4.61
C ASP A 47 -36.78 -0.48 3.77
N ALA A 48 -37.98 -1.01 3.96
CA ALA A 48 -38.40 -2.24 3.29
C ALA A 48 -38.64 -2.04 1.79
N ASP A 49 -39.18 -0.88 1.40
CA ASP A 49 -39.50 -0.57 0.00
C ASP A 49 -38.20 -0.30 -0.77
N GLU A 50 -37.22 0.34 -0.13
CA GLU A 50 -35.86 0.52 -0.70
C GLU A 50 -35.14 -0.82 -0.90
N VAL A 51 -35.21 -1.74 0.08
CA VAL A 51 -34.65 -3.10 -0.07
C VAL A 51 -35.30 -3.84 -1.22
N GLU A 52 -36.64 -3.82 -1.32
CA GLU A 52 -37.35 -4.49 -2.40
C GLU A 52 -36.95 -3.94 -3.77
N LYS A 53 -36.81 -2.62 -3.88
CA LYS A 53 -36.30 -1.97 -5.10
C LYS A 53 -34.89 -2.42 -5.46
N VAL A 54 -33.96 -2.46 -4.50
CA VAL A 54 -32.58 -2.91 -4.75
C VAL A 54 -32.53 -4.38 -5.14
N LEU A 55 -33.35 -5.24 -4.52
CA LEU A 55 -33.45 -6.65 -4.89
C LEU A 55 -34.04 -6.84 -6.29
N LEU A 56 -35.02 -6.01 -6.68
CA LEU A 56 -35.55 -5.99 -8.06
C LEU A 56 -34.49 -5.54 -9.09
N GLU A 57 -33.64 -4.58 -8.75
CA GLU A 57 -32.54 -4.12 -9.60
C GLU A 57 -31.43 -5.18 -9.74
N LEU A 58 -31.18 -5.97 -8.69
CA LEU A 58 -30.26 -7.12 -8.72
C LEU A 58 -30.76 -8.27 -9.60
N GLY A 59 -32.08 -8.39 -9.76
CA GLY A 59 -32.73 -9.47 -10.50
C GLY A 59 -33.11 -10.66 -9.61
N ALA A 60 -33.62 -11.72 -10.23
CA ALA A 60 -34.00 -12.92 -9.51
C ALA A 60 -32.76 -13.69 -9.02
N PRO A 61 -32.83 -14.40 -7.88
CA PRO A 61 -31.69 -15.16 -7.36
C PRO A 61 -31.20 -16.22 -8.36
N GLU A 62 -32.08 -16.77 -9.20
CA GLU A 62 -31.73 -17.69 -10.28
C GLU A 62 -30.85 -17.04 -11.35
N GLU A 63 -31.14 -15.78 -11.72
CA GLU A 63 -30.39 -15.03 -12.72
C GLU A 63 -28.99 -14.71 -12.21
N VAL A 64 -28.89 -14.27 -10.95
CA VAL A 64 -27.61 -14.02 -10.28
C VAL A 64 -26.79 -15.32 -10.14
N ALA A 65 -27.44 -16.43 -9.77
CA ALA A 65 -26.78 -17.73 -9.70
C ALA A 65 -26.26 -18.19 -11.07
N SER A 66 -27.06 -18.02 -12.13
CA SER A 66 -26.68 -18.36 -13.51
C SER A 66 -25.49 -17.52 -13.97
N ALA A 67 -25.53 -16.20 -13.75
CA ALA A 67 -24.43 -15.31 -14.09
C ALA A 67 -23.14 -15.68 -13.35
N ALA A 68 -23.22 -15.98 -12.05
CA ALA A 68 -22.07 -16.42 -11.26
C ALA A 68 -21.49 -17.77 -11.73
N LEU A 69 -22.36 -18.70 -12.17
CA LEU A 69 -21.94 -19.98 -12.73
C LEU A 69 -21.23 -19.82 -14.08
N GLU A 70 -21.68 -18.89 -14.92
CA GLU A 70 -21.02 -18.56 -16.19
C GLU A 70 -19.66 -17.89 -15.96
N ASP A 71 -19.58 -16.96 -15.01
CA ASP A 71 -18.33 -16.26 -14.69
C ASP A 71 -17.29 -17.24 -14.11
N GLY A 72 -17.71 -18.07 -13.15
CA GLY A 72 -16.86 -19.14 -12.63
C GLY A 72 -16.48 -20.21 -13.66
N ARG A 73 -17.24 -20.34 -14.77
CA ARG A 73 -16.86 -21.18 -15.92
C ARG A 73 -15.76 -20.49 -16.73
N ARG A 74 -15.89 -19.19 -17.02
CA ARG A 74 -14.88 -18.41 -17.79
C ARG A 74 -13.52 -18.38 -17.09
N ASP A 75 -13.48 -18.06 -15.80
CA ASP A 75 -12.24 -18.04 -15.01
C ASP A 75 -11.51 -19.39 -15.07
N ARG A 76 -12.27 -20.49 -15.09
CA ARG A 76 -11.71 -21.84 -15.13
C ARG A 76 -11.15 -22.18 -16.51
N VAL A 77 -11.81 -21.73 -17.58
CA VAL A 77 -11.31 -21.85 -18.96
C VAL A 77 -10.02 -21.05 -19.12
N ASP A 78 -9.97 -19.82 -18.62
CA ASP A 78 -8.78 -18.95 -18.69
C ASP A 78 -7.60 -19.52 -17.86
N ALA A 79 -7.91 -20.21 -16.77
CA ALA A 79 -6.92 -20.95 -15.98
C ALA A 79 -6.45 -22.27 -16.64
N GLY A 80 -6.92 -22.58 -17.86
CA GLY A 80 -6.47 -23.73 -18.64
C GLY A 80 -7.07 -25.07 -18.20
N TRP A 81 -8.19 -25.07 -17.46
CA TRP A 81 -8.87 -26.31 -17.11
C TRP A 81 -9.62 -26.86 -18.33
N PRO A 82 -9.44 -28.15 -18.68
CA PRO A 82 -10.13 -28.75 -19.81
C PRO A 82 -11.65 -28.81 -19.55
N GLU A 83 -12.42 -28.24 -20.48
CA GLU A 83 -13.89 -28.12 -20.45
C GLU A 83 -14.62 -29.47 -20.31
N VAL A 84 -13.93 -30.57 -20.64
CA VAL A 84 -14.47 -31.94 -20.74
C VAL A 84 -14.70 -32.62 -19.38
N ALA A 85 -14.26 -32.02 -18.27
CA ALA A 85 -14.37 -32.66 -16.94
C ALA A 85 -15.80 -32.68 -16.35
N TRP A 86 -16.77 -31.98 -16.97
CA TRP A 86 -18.11 -31.77 -16.39
C TRP A 86 -19.24 -31.98 -17.40
N SER A 87 -19.34 -33.18 -17.98
CA SER A 87 -20.59 -33.60 -18.64
C SER A 87 -21.65 -33.95 -17.60
N ALA A 88 -22.89 -33.54 -17.86
CA ALA A 88 -24.06 -33.70 -16.97
C ALA A 88 -24.46 -35.15 -16.63
N ASP A 89 -23.84 -36.15 -17.25
CA ASP A 89 -24.14 -37.58 -17.07
C ASP A 89 -23.55 -38.22 -15.80
N GLY A 90 -22.86 -37.44 -14.95
CA GLY A 90 -22.28 -37.93 -13.71
C GLY A 90 -21.01 -38.79 -13.93
N PRO A 91 -20.10 -38.83 -12.94
CA PRO A 91 -18.82 -39.48 -13.12
C PRO A 91 -18.99 -41.01 -13.17
N ARG A 92 -18.79 -41.60 -14.35
CA ARG A 92 -18.33 -42.99 -14.43
C ARG A 92 -17.01 -43.06 -13.64
N SER A 93 -16.97 -43.95 -12.64
CA SER A 93 -15.78 -44.28 -11.86
C SER A 93 -14.75 -45.02 -12.73
N ALA A 94 -14.25 -44.37 -13.77
CA ALA A 94 -12.98 -44.70 -14.37
C ALA A 94 -11.94 -44.05 -13.46
N GLN A 95 -11.38 -44.82 -12.53
CA GLN A 95 -10.32 -44.38 -11.64
C GLN A 95 -9.17 -43.86 -12.51
N PRO A 96 -9.03 -42.53 -12.66
CA PRO A 96 -7.99 -41.97 -13.52
C PRO A 96 -6.70 -42.33 -12.80
N ARG A 97 -5.73 -42.92 -13.52
CA ARG A 97 -4.35 -42.78 -13.08
C ARG A 97 -4.17 -41.28 -12.89
N ALA A 98 -4.05 -40.84 -11.63
CA ALA A 98 -3.85 -39.43 -11.32
C ALA A 98 -2.76 -38.95 -12.27
N PRO A 99 -3.06 -38.02 -13.20
CA PRO A 99 -2.03 -37.45 -14.03
C PRO A 99 -0.97 -37.01 -13.04
N ARG A 100 0.23 -37.57 -13.18
CA ARG A 100 1.39 -37.20 -12.36
C ARG A 100 1.38 -35.68 -12.46
N ALA A 101 1.01 -35.00 -11.38
CA ALA A 101 0.98 -33.56 -11.36
C ALA A 101 2.45 -33.20 -11.49
N ASP A 102 2.92 -33.07 -12.73
CA ASP A 102 4.23 -32.56 -13.07
C ASP A 102 4.35 -31.34 -12.19
N HIS A 103 5.29 -31.40 -11.26
CA HIS A 103 5.40 -30.43 -10.20
C HIS A 103 5.63 -29.09 -10.87
N VAL A 104 4.55 -28.34 -11.12
CA VAL A 104 4.61 -26.99 -11.64
C VAL A 104 5.31 -26.23 -10.54
N THR A 105 6.60 -26.04 -10.73
CA THR A 105 7.44 -25.36 -9.76
C THR A 105 6.81 -23.99 -9.58
N PRO A 106 6.41 -23.63 -8.35
CA PRO A 106 5.77 -22.34 -8.13
C PRO A 106 6.71 -21.26 -8.67
N PRO A 107 6.19 -20.25 -9.40
CA PRO A 107 7.01 -19.22 -9.99
C PRO A 107 7.94 -18.62 -8.93
N ALA A 108 9.18 -18.29 -9.31
CA ALA A 108 10.22 -17.90 -8.35
C ALA A 108 9.82 -16.75 -7.41
N LEU A 109 8.89 -15.89 -7.85
CA LEU A 109 8.35 -14.74 -7.12
C LEU A 109 7.19 -15.08 -6.16
N ALA A 110 6.71 -16.33 -6.15
CA ALA A 110 5.72 -16.84 -5.21
C ALA A 110 6.35 -17.51 -3.98
N ARG A 111 7.68 -17.47 -3.84
CA ARG A 111 8.40 -18.07 -2.71
C ARG A 111 8.16 -17.28 -1.42
N ALA A 112 8.14 -17.98 -0.28
CA ALA A 112 7.86 -17.41 1.04
C ALA A 112 8.89 -16.36 1.52
N TRP A 113 10.08 -16.31 0.92
CA TRP A 113 11.10 -15.31 1.23
C TRP A 113 10.81 -13.93 0.62
N VAL A 114 9.93 -13.83 -0.39
CA VAL A 114 9.69 -12.56 -1.09
C VAL A 114 9.10 -11.50 -0.15
N PRO A 115 8.07 -11.78 0.67
CA PRO A 115 7.53 -10.76 1.56
C PRO A 115 8.48 -10.20 2.62
N PRO A 116 9.28 -11.01 3.36
CA PRO A 116 10.25 -10.46 4.30
C PRO A 116 11.34 -9.65 3.59
N THR A 117 11.79 -10.06 2.40
CA THR A 117 12.79 -9.28 1.64
C THR A 117 12.24 -7.94 1.16
N VAL A 118 11.00 -7.88 0.68
CA VAL A 118 10.35 -6.61 0.30
C VAL A 118 10.20 -5.69 1.51
N GLY A 119 9.73 -6.22 2.65
CA GLY A 119 9.60 -5.44 3.89
C GLY A 119 10.94 -4.88 4.38
N LEU A 120 11.99 -5.71 4.36
CA LEU A 120 13.34 -5.29 4.72
C LEU A 120 13.89 -4.21 3.77
N LEU A 121 13.74 -4.40 2.45
CA LEU A 121 14.18 -3.42 1.45
C LEU A 121 13.47 -2.07 1.65
N LEU A 122 12.15 -2.07 1.88
CA LEU A 122 11.41 -0.84 2.15
C LEU A 122 11.86 -0.16 3.46
N LEU A 123 12.12 -0.93 4.53
CA LEU A 123 12.66 -0.39 5.78
C LEU A 123 14.05 0.21 5.61
N VAL A 124 14.95 -0.48 4.91
CA VAL A 124 16.30 0.02 4.61
C VAL A 124 16.22 1.28 3.77
N THR A 125 15.37 1.31 2.75
CA THR A 125 15.12 2.46 1.87
C THR A 125 14.64 3.67 2.68
N ALA A 126 13.60 3.48 3.50
CA ALA A 126 13.06 4.55 4.35
C ALA A 126 14.06 5.02 5.41
N GLY A 127 14.75 4.09 6.07
CA GLY A 127 15.76 4.40 7.09
C GLY A 127 16.95 5.16 6.52
N LEU A 128 17.45 4.74 5.35
CA LEU A 128 18.53 5.42 4.62
C LEU A 128 18.11 6.84 4.23
N TYR A 129 16.89 7.02 3.72
CA TYR A 129 16.36 8.35 3.38
C TYR A 129 16.33 9.26 4.62
N VAL A 130 15.76 8.78 5.73
CA VAL A 130 15.67 9.53 6.99
C VAL A 130 17.06 9.83 7.55
N LEU A 131 18.01 8.91 7.43
CA LEU A 131 19.39 9.11 7.91
C LEU A 131 20.11 10.22 7.14
N VAL A 132 20.03 10.21 5.80
CA VAL A 132 20.65 11.27 4.98
C VAL A 132 20.02 12.62 5.32
N LEU A 133 18.70 12.65 5.48
CA LEU A 133 17.94 13.86 5.79
C LEU A 133 18.26 14.40 7.20
N GLY A 134 18.37 13.51 8.18
CA GLY A 134 18.82 13.85 9.54
C GLY A 134 20.25 14.37 9.56
N ALA A 135 21.14 13.81 8.73
CA ALA A 135 22.52 14.30 8.59
C ALA A 135 22.56 15.72 8.00
N ILE A 136 21.73 16.00 6.98
CA ILE A 136 21.59 17.34 6.39
C ILE A 136 21.10 18.35 7.45
N VAL A 137 20.01 18.03 8.16
CA VAL A 137 19.46 18.91 9.21
C VAL A 137 20.46 19.16 10.34
N SER A 138 21.19 18.12 10.75
CA SER A 138 22.20 18.23 11.80
C SER A 138 23.37 19.10 11.36
N PHE A 139 23.83 18.95 10.12
CA PHE A 139 24.91 19.76 9.57
C PHE A 139 24.53 21.25 9.50
N SER A 140 23.31 21.56 9.04
CA SER A 140 22.79 22.94 9.01
C SER A 140 22.62 23.57 10.40
N ALA A 141 22.29 22.77 11.42
CA ALA A 141 22.18 23.26 12.80
C ALA A 141 23.56 23.59 13.40
N VAL A 142 24.61 22.84 13.03
CA VAL A 142 25.98 23.10 13.51
C VAL A 142 26.53 24.38 12.89
N THR A 143 26.37 24.59 11.58
CA THR A 143 26.90 25.79 10.91
C THR A 143 26.29 27.08 11.44
N SER A 144 24.98 27.08 11.72
CA SER A 144 24.29 28.25 12.31
C SER A 144 24.71 28.58 13.74
N SER A 145 25.27 27.62 14.50
CA SER A 145 25.75 27.87 15.87
C SER A 145 27.14 28.53 15.93
N VAL A 146 27.96 28.38 14.89
CA VAL A 146 29.33 28.91 14.83
C VAL A 146 29.35 30.43 14.60
N GLU A 147 28.39 30.96 13.83
CA GLU A 147 28.31 32.39 13.53
C GLU A 147 27.94 33.23 14.76
N VAL A 148 27.04 32.72 15.62
CA VAL A 148 26.61 33.43 16.83
C VAL A 148 27.74 33.55 17.86
N ALA A 149 28.71 32.62 17.88
CA ALA A 149 29.83 32.67 18.80
C ALA A 149 30.92 33.67 18.38
N ALA A 150 31.08 33.94 17.08
CA ALA A 150 32.09 34.86 16.57
C ALA A 150 31.78 36.33 16.91
N ASP A 151 30.49 36.70 16.98
CA ASP A 151 30.04 38.07 17.21
C ASP A 151 30.17 38.53 18.68
N VAL A 152 30.29 37.58 19.61
CA VAL A 152 30.38 37.86 21.06
C VAL A 152 31.84 38.07 21.51
N SER A 153 32.82 37.55 20.77
CA SER A 153 34.26 37.79 21.01
C SER A 153 34.73 39.10 20.37
N GLY A 154 34.19 40.22 20.86
CA GLY A 154 34.50 41.59 20.42
C GLY A 154 35.97 41.99 20.62
N GLY A 155 36.82 41.62 19.65
CA GLY A 155 38.22 41.99 19.58
C GLY A 155 38.54 42.87 18.37
N GLY A 156 37.91 44.05 18.26
CA GLY A 156 38.46 45.28 17.68
C GLY A 156 39.03 45.32 16.24
N PHE A 157 39.02 44.23 15.48
CA PHE A 157 39.41 44.27 14.07
C PHE A 157 38.19 44.59 13.21
N ALA A 158 38.26 45.68 12.45
CA ALA A 158 37.32 46.00 11.38
C ALA A 158 37.47 44.97 10.25
N GLY A 159 36.97 43.76 10.49
CA GLY A 159 36.76 42.76 9.46
C GLY A 159 35.59 43.17 8.55
N PRO A 160 35.47 42.55 7.37
CA PRO A 160 34.31 42.74 6.51
C PRO A 160 33.04 42.55 7.34
N THR A 161 32.09 43.48 7.20
CA THR A 161 30.84 43.38 7.95
C THR A 161 30.12 42.09 7.55
N ALA A 162 29.28 41.53 8.43
CA ALA A 162 28.46 40.36 8.09
C ALA A 162 27.68 40.56 6.77
N GLN A 163 27.35 41.81 6.46
CA GLN A 163 26.70 42.25 5.23
C GLN A 163 27.61 42.09 3.98
N ASP A 164 28.92 42.34 4.10
CA ASP A 164 29.89 42.15 3.02
C ASP A 164 30.18 40.65 2.76
N LEU A 165 30.08 39.80 3.78
CA LEU A 165 30.23 38.35 3.63
C LEU A 165 28.98 37.68 3.05
N GLU A 166 27.78 38.21 3.34
CA GLU A 166 26.54 37.79 2.68
C GLU A 166 26.54 38.10 1.17
N GLU A 167 27.16 39.22 0.76
CA GLU A 167 27.28 39.58 -0.67
C GLU A 167 28.28 38.70 -1.44
N VAL A 168 29.27 38.12 -0.75
CA VAL A 168 30.26 37.19 -1.32
C VAL A 168 29.76 35.74 -1.33
N ALA A 169 28.71 35.42 -0.57
CA ALA A 169 28.04 34.12 -0.55
C ALA A 169 27.25 33.88 -1.86
N ASN A 170 27.99 33.62 -2.94
CA ASN A 170 27.59 33.07 -4.23
C ASN A 170 26.16 33.46 -4.71
N PRO A 171 25.96 34.69 -5.23
CA PRO A 171 24.66 35.21 -5.69
C PRO A 171 24.05 34.43 -6.88
N LEU A 172 24.73 33.40 -7.38
CA LEU A 172 24.29 32.64 -8.54
C LEU A 172 23.20 31.62 -8.23
N MET A 173 22.98 31.22 -6.97
CA MET A 173 21.97 30.20 -6.65
C MET A 173 20.98 30.67 -5.58
N PRO A 174 19.69 30.83 -5.94
CA PRO A 174 18.65 31.16 -4.97
C PRO A 174 18.57 30.12 -3.85
N VAL A 175 18.18 30.53 -2.63
CA VAL A 175 17.98 29.64 -1.46
C VAL A 175 17.07 28.43 -1.78
N SER A 176 16.12 28.61 -2.71
CA SER A 176 15.26 27.53 -3.19
C SER A 176 16.02 26.39 -3.90
N TYR A 177 17.17 26.68 -4.51
CA TYR A 177 18.02 25.70 -5.18
C TYR A 177 18.68 24.75 -4.18
N ASP A 178 19.23 25.28 -3.09
CA ASP A 178 19.88 24.47 -2.04
C ASP A 178 18.86 23.53 -1.37
N LEU A 179 17.65 24.04 -1.12
CA LEU A 179 16.54 23.23 -0.62
C LEU A 179 16.12 22.13 -1.60
N ALA A 180 16.00 22.43 -2.89
CA ALA A 180 15.67 21.41 -3.89
C ALA A 180 16.74 20.32 -3.94
N TRP A 181 18.02 20.68 -3.90
CA TRP A 181 19.10 19.69 -3.89
C TRP A 181 19.13 18.86 -2.61
N SER A 182 18.84 19.44 -1.45
CA SER A 182 18.77 18.66 -0.20
C SER A 182 17.74 17.51 -0.27
N VAL A 183 16.66 17.67 -1.03
CA VAL A 183 15.63 16.64 -1.26
C VAL A 183 16.03 15.66 -2.36
N LEU A 184 16.76 16.12 -3.38
CA LEU A 184 17.13 15.31 -4.54
C LEU A 184 18.41 14.49 -4.34
N VAL A 185 19.40 15.00 -3.59
CA VAL A 185 20.67 14.32 -3.31
C VAL A 185 20.51 12.89 -2.76
N PRO A 186 19.56 12.60 -1.85
CA PRO A 186 19.35 11.24 -1.35
C PRO A 186 18.73 10.28 -2.39
N LEU A 187 18.07 10.80 -3.45
CA LEU A 187 17.27 9.97 -4.35
C LEU A 187 18.07 8.86 -5.03
N PRO A 188 19.26 9.09 -5.62
CA PRO A 188 20.01 8.02 -6.28
C PRO A 188 20.37 6.87 -5.33
N LEU A 189 20.70 7.20 -4.07
CA LEU A 189 21.07 6.22 -3.05
C LEU A 189 19.86 5.37 -2.62
N VAL A 190 18.68 5.98 -2.56
CA VAL A 190 17.42 5.37 -2.10
C VAL A 190 16.65 4.70 -3.25
N ALA A 191 16.85 5.16 -4.49
CA ALA A 191 16.14 4.69 -5.67
C ALA A 191 16.50 3.24 -6.01
N ALA A 192 17.77 2.84 -5.87
CA ALA A 192 18.20 1.48 -6.17
C ALA A 192 17.48 0.41 -5.32
N PRO A 193 17.51 0.45 -3.96
CA PRO A 193 16.79 -0.53 -3.15
C PRO A 193 15.26 -0.41 -3.31
N TRP A 194 14.74 0.78 -3.57
CA TRP A 194 13.32 0.98 -3.87
C TRP A 194 12.88 0.30 -5.17
N LEU A 195 13.65 0.44 -6.26
CA LEU A 195 13.35 -0.20 -7.54
C LEU A 195 13.37 -1.73 -7.43
N VAL A 196 14.34 -2.29 -6.69
CA VAL A 196 14.37 -3.73 -6.40
C VAL A 196 13.11 -4.15 -5.63
N ALA A 197 12.72 -3.39 -4.62
CA ALA A 197 11.47 -3.64 -3.89
C ALA A 197 10.25 -3.57 -4.83
N MET A 198 10.21 -2.62 -5.77
CA MET A 198 9.12 -2.47 -6.74
C MET A 198 9.02 -3.64 -7.71
N ILE A 199 10.14 -4.15 -8.22
CA ILE A 199 10.15 -5.33 -9.11
C ILE A 199 9.60 -6.55 -8.37
N LEU A 200 10.04 -6.76 -7.12
CA LEU A 200 9.55 -7.86 -6.27
C LEU A 200 8.07 -7.70 -5.90
N LEU A 201 7.63 -6.49 -5.58
CA LEU A 201 6.27 -6.18 -5.17
C LEU A 201 5.28 -6.34 -6.35
N THR A 202 5.64 -5.83 -7.53
CA THR A 202 4.77 -5.88 -8.72
C THR A 202 4.69 -7.29 -9.31
N GLY A 203 5.82 -7.99 -9.42
CA GLY A 203 5.89 -9.34 -9.99
C GLY A 203 5.39 -10.46 -9.06
N SER A 204 5.22 -10.20 -7.77
CA SER A 204 4.75 -11.22 -6.84
C SER A 204 3.21 -11.31 -6.78
N PRO A 205 2.63 -12.51 -6.91
CA PRO A 205 1.19 -12.75 -6.76
C PRO A 205 0.74 -12.82 -5.29
N LEU A 206 1.67 -12.67 -4.34
CA LEU A 206 1.38 -12.74 -2.90
C LEU A 206 0.72 -11.46 -2.35
N TRP A 207 0.79 -10.37 -3.11
CA TRP A 207 0.32 -9.06 -2.70
C TRP A 207 -0.96 -8.67 -3.42
N SER A 208 -1.91 -8.12 -2.67
CA SER A 208 -3.09 -7.49 -3.26
C SER A 208 -2.72 -6.23 -4.04
N VAL A 209 -3.55 -5.85 -5.02
CA VAL A 209 -3.38 -4.61 -5.79
C VAL A 209 -3.24 -3.40 -4.86
N ARG A 210 -4.05 -3.31 -3.80
CA ARG A 210 -3.96 -2.24 -2.80
C ARG A 210 -2.59 -2.18 -2.13
N GLN A 211 -2.03 -3.32 -1.71
CA GLN A 211 -0.69 -3.36 -1.09
C GLN A 211 0.42 -2.97 -2.06
N LYS A 212 0.28 -3.31 -3.35
CA LYS A 212 1.22 -2.89 -4.39
C LYS A 212 1.26 -1.36 -4.51
N TRP A 213 0.08 -0.73 -4.55
CA TRP A 213 -0.01 0.73 -4.59
C TRP A 213 0.55 1.40 -3.34
N VAL A 214 0.23 0.88 -2.14
CA VAL A 214 0.76 1.46 -0.90
C VAL A 214 2.28 1.33 -0.84
N GLY A 215 2.84 0.16 -1.18
CA GLY A 215 4.29 -0.04 -1.23
C GLY A 215 4.99 0.87 -2.24
N ALA A 216 4.38 1.07 -3.41
CA ALA A 216 4.89 1.98 -4.44
C ALA A 216 4.88 3.45 -3.99
N ALA A 217 3.86 3.84 -3.21
CA ALA A 217 3.70 5.21 -2.73
C ALA A 217 4.62 5.59 -1.55
N VAL A 218 5.30 4.63 -0.90
CA VAL A 218 6.12 4.91 0.30
C VAL A 218 7.20 5.96 0.04
N VAL A 219 8.03 5.78 -1.00
CA VAL A 219 9.14 6.71 -1.28
C VAL A 219 8.64 8.06 -1.80
N PRO A 220 7.76 8.14 -2.81
CA PRO A 220 7.17 9.41 -3.23
C PRO A 220 6.47 10.15 -2.10
N GLY A 221 5.76 9.42 -1.22
CA GLY A 221 5.10 9.97 -0.04
C GLY A 221 6.08 10.56 0.97
N LEU A 222 7.21 9.88 1.24
CA LEU A 222 8.29 10.40 2.08
C LEU A 222 8.92 11.66 1.50
N VAL A 223 9.20 11.67 0.19
CA VAL A 223 9.76 12.82 -0.52
C VAL A 223 8.80 14.01 -0.45
N LEU A 224 7.50 13.79 -0.69
CA LEU A 224 6.48 14.81 -0.63
C LEU A 224 6.30 15.35 0.80
N ALA A 225 6.23 14.47 1.80
CA ALA A 225 6.13 14.86 3.20
C ALA A 225 7.32 15.73 3.63
N ASN A 226 8.53 15.40 3.17
CA ASN A 226 9.72 16.21 3.42
C ASN A 226 9.65 17.57 2.72
N GLY A 227 9.25 17.61 1.45
CA GLY A 227 9.04 18.88 0.73
C GLY A 227 8.03 19.80 1.44
N VAL A 228 6.95 19.24 1.97
CA VAL A 228 5.96 19.97 2.77
C VAL A 228 6.58 20.45 4.09
N ALA A 229 7.34 19.61 4.79
CA ALA A 229 8.00 20.00 6.04
C ALA A 229 8.97 21.18 5.84
N ILE A 230 9.74 21.16 4.75
CA ILE A 230 10.63 22.24 4.35
C ILE A 230 9.82 23.52 4.05
N ALA A 231 8.75 23.41 3.27
CA ALA A 231 7.89 24.55 2.95
C ALA A 231 7.28 25.19 4.20
N VAL A 232 6.78 24.38 5.14
CA VAL A 232 6.25 24.85 6.43
C VAL A 232 7.34 25.56 7.24
N ALA A 233 8.55 25.02 7.27
CA ALA A 233 9.66 25.62 8.01
C ALA A 233 10.09 26.99 7.47
N MET A 234 9.79 27.32 6.21
CA MET A 234 10.05 28.68 5.67
C MET A 234 9.21 29.76 6.37
N PHE A 235 8.05 29.40 6.93
CA PHE A 235 7.18 30.33 7.63
C PHE A 235 7.52 30.47 9.13
N VAL A 236 8.45 29.66 9.63
CA VAL A 236 8.88 29.70 11.04
C VAL A 236 10.13 30.58 11.14
N PRO A 237 10.16 31.58 12.05
CA PRO A 237 11.36 32.38 12.31
C PRO A 237 12.58 31.48 12.58
N SER A 238 13.75 31.90 12.10
CA SER A 238 15.00 31.19 12.33
C SER A 238 15.29 31.06 13.84
N GLY A 239 15.89 29.94 14.23
CA GLY A 239 16.24 29.64 15.62
C GLY A 239 15.90 28.22 16.05
N ALA A 240 16.05 27.95 17.35
CA ALA A 240 15.88 26.61 17.93
C ALA A 240 14.48 26.02 17.68
N GLY A 241 13.43 26.85 17.64
CA GLY A 241 12.06 26.42 17.38
C GLY A 241 11.88 25.79 15.99
N ARG A 242 12.48 26.39 14.95
CA ARG A 242 12.44 25.86 13.58
C ARG A 242 13.18 24.53 13.46
N ALA A 243 14.35 24.42 14.09
CA ALA A 243 15.13 23.18 14.10
C ALA A 243 14.36 22.05 14.80
N ALA A 244 13.77 22.32 15.97
CA ALA A 244 12.97 21.36 16.70
C ALA A 244 11.73 20.89 15.90
N LEU A 245 11.06 21.82 15.21
CA LEU A 245 9.92 21.51 14.34
C LEU A 245 10.32 20.61 13.16
N LEU A 246 11.42 20.92 12.47
CA LEU A 246 11.92 20.09 11.37
C LEU A 246 12.29 18.68 11.84
N VAL A 247 13.03 18.57 12.94
CA VAL A 247 13.38 17.26 13.53
C VAL A 247 12.11 16.48 13.90
N GLY A 248 11.13 17.13 14.54
CA GLY A 248 9.85 16.53 14.89
C GLY A 248 9.08 16.00 13.67
N LEU A 249 9.03 16.78 12.58
CA LEU A 249 8.38 16.37 11.33
C LEU A 249 9.10 15.19 10.65
N VAL A 250 10.43 15.18 10.65
CA VAL A 250 11.22 14.08 10.10
C VAL A 250 11.00 12.79 10.90
N ILE A 251 10.98 12.88 12.23
CA ILE A 251 10.68 11.74 13.11
C ILE A 251 9.26 11.24 12.86
N ALA A 252 8.27 12.13 12.76
CA ALA A 252 6.89 11.76 12.51
C ALA A 252 6.72 11.05 11.15
N ALA A 253 7.37 11.55 10.09
CA ALA A 253 7.38 10.92 8.77
C ALA A 253 8.05 9.53 8.81
N ALA A 254 9.17 9.40 9.52
CA ALA A 254 9.87 8.12 9.69
C ALA A 254 9.01 7.09 10.42
N VAL A 255 8.39 7.47 11.54
CA VAL A 255 7.49 6.60 12.31
C VAL A 255 6.30 6.16 11.46
N THR A 256 5.70 7.09 10.71
CA THR A 256 4.58 6.78 9.82
C THR A 256 4.98 5.78 8.74
N ALA A 257 6.14 5.97 8.10
CA ALA A 257 6.66 5.05 7.10
C ALA A 257 6.91 3.65 7.68
N VAL A 258 7.52 3.55 8.87
CA VAL A 258 7.77 2.28 9.57
C VAL A 258 6.45 1.57 9.89
N VAL A 259 5.45 2.29 10.42
CA VAL A 259 4.13 1.72 10.73
C VAL A 259 3.45 1.17 9.47
N VAL A 260 3.49 1.92 8.36
CA VAL A 260 2.94 1.48 7.07
C VAL A 260 3.64 0.21 6.58
N VAL A 261 4.98 0.18 6.59
CA VAL A 261 5.75 -0.98 6.13
C VAL A 261 5.50 -2.20 7.01
N VAL A 262 5.47 -2.04 8.34
CA VAL A 262 5.17 -3.13 9.29
C VAL A 262 3.75 -3.66 9.08
N ARG A 263 2.78 -2.79 8.80
CA ARG A 263 1.40 -3.21 8.54
C ARG A 263 1.30 -4.04 7.26
N ILE A 264 1.90 -3.57 6.16
CA ILE A 264 2.00 -4.31 4.89
C ILE A 264 2.63 -5.68 5.12
N TRP A 265 3.74 -5.73 5.86
CA TRP A 265 4.46 -6.96 6.16
C TRP A 265 3.61 -7.96 6.98
N ARG A 266 2.93 -7.49 8.04
CA ARG A 266 2.06 -8.34 8.87
C ARG A 266 0.90 -8.92 8.07
N ASP A 267 0.31 -8.15 7.17
CA ASP A 267 -0.80 -8.61 6.33
C ASP A 267 -0.34 -9.67 5.32
N GLY A 268 0.85 -9.51 4.74
CA GLY A 268 1.47 -10.52 3.89
C GLY A 268 1.75 -11.83 4.65
N ALA A 269 2.31 -11.73 5.85
CA ALA A 269 2.61 -12.90 6.69
C ALA A 269 1.36 -13.67 7.16
N ARG A 270 0.23 -12.98 7.37
CA ARG A 270 -1.05 -13.63 7.72
C ARG A 270 -1.61 -14.46 6.55
N ARG A 271 -1.52 -13.95 5.31
CA ARG A 271 -2.00 -14.65 4.11
C ARG A 271 -1.23 -15.93 3.83
N ILE A 272 0.09 -15.93 4.04
CA ILE A 272 0.91 -17.13 3.90
C ILE A 272 0.45 -18.21 4.89
N ARG A 273 0.32 -17.86 6.18
CA ARG A 273 -0.15 -18.79 7.21
C ARG A 273 -1.55 -19.35 6.92
N ALA A 274 -2.47 -18.51 6.42
CA ALA A 274 -3.80 -18.97 6.05
C ALA A 274 -3.77 -20.00 4.89
N ARG A 275 -2.87 -19.82 3.91
CA ARG A 275 -2.69 -20.78 2.80
C ARG A 275 -2.01 -22.08 3.23
N GLU A 276 -1.10 -22.02 4.19
CA GLU A 276 -0.45 -23.21 4.75
C GLU A 276 -1.42 -24.05 5.56
N LEU A 277 -2.35 -23.43 6.30
CA LEU A 277 -3.40 -24.14 7.06
C LEU A 277 -4.50 -24.75 6.18
N ALA A 278 -4.66 -24.25 4.96
CA ALA A 278 -5.64 -24.77 4.01
C ALA A 278 -5.13 -25.96 3.19
N ARG A 279 -3.86 -26.35 3.34
CA ARG A 279 -3.24 -27.50 2.68
C ARG A 279 -3.11 -28.67 3.64
#